data_AF-A0A523MUF8-F1
#
_entry.id   AF-A0A523MUF8-F1
#
_cell.length_a   1.000
_cell.length_b   1.000
_cell.length_c   1.000
_cell.angle_alpha   90.00
_cell.angle_beta   90.00
_cell.angle_gamma   90.00
#
_symmetry.space_group_name_H-M   'P 1'
#
loop_
_entity.id
_entity.type
_entity.pdbx_description
1 polymer ?
#
loop_
_entity_poly.entity_id
_entity_poly.type
_entity_poly.pdbx_seq_one_letter_code
_entity_poly.pdbx_strand_id
1 'polypeptide(L)'
;MAIENPHDLLIECADCGVESIFSDYTPGNLPICNQCRGRLIQPDFDQTHNEYRCDDCGFVMCLSKDTPFEKGKTACRCQSLNIQVIAQSTFYEEAKKAGAFEADDRIDPNEDWCRSDLSSVEPPDDYNEIFDRDPSDN
;
A
#
# COMPACT_ATOMS: atom_id res chain seq x y z
N MET A 1 18.23 5.90 11.35
CA MET A 1 18.78 4.54 11.26
C MET A 1 17.94 3.85 10.20
N ALA A 2 18.55 3.33 9.14
CA ALA A 2 17.83 2.67 8.06
C ALA A 2 17.08 1.46 8.61
N ILE A 3 15.82 1.29 8.23
CA ILE A 3 15.06 0.10 8.61
C ILE A 3 15.47 -1.02 7.65
N GLU A 4 16.56 -1.72 7.98
CA GLU A 4 17.12 -2.80 7.15
C GLU A 4 16.30 -4.09 7.19
N ASN A 5 15.36 -4.22 8.13
CA ASN A 5 14.52 -5.40 8.30
C ASN A 5 13.07 -5.17 7.84
N PRO A 6 12.41 -6.19 7.27
CA PRO A 6 10.98 -6.15 7.02
C PRO A 6 10.23 -5.77 8.31
N HIS A 7 9.24 -4.90 8.19
CA HIS A 7 8.45 -4.43 9.31
C HIS A 7 7.02 -4.15 8.89
N ASP A 8 6.11 -4.19 9.86
CA ASP A 8 4.74 -3.76 9.63
C ASP A 8 4.67 -2.23 9.56
N LEU A 9 4.02 -1.73 8.52
CA LEU A 9 3.86 -0.32 8.19
C LEU A 9 2.36 0.03 8.10
N LEU A 10 1.91 1.01 8.88
CA LEU A 10 0.68 1.74 8.63
C LEU A 10 1.04 3.05 7.93
N ILE A 11 0.36 3.35 6.83
CA ILE A 11 0.59 4.57 6.07
C ILE A 11 -0.75 5.17 5.64
N GLU A 12 -0.92 6.46 5.91
CA GLU A 12 -2.04 7.25 5.44
C GLU A 12 -1.81 7.67 3.98
N CYS A 13 -2.86 7.75 3.18
CA CYS A 13 -2.75 8.25 1.82
C CYS A 13 -2.91 9.78 1.79
N ALA A 14 -1.93 10.49 1.23
CA ALA A 14 -1.99 11.95 1.07
C ALA A 14 -3.23 12.43 0.28
N ASP A 15 -3.67 11.65 -0.71
CA ASP A 15 -4.75 12.08 -1.62
C ASP A 15 -6.16 11.81 -1.08
N CYS A 16 -6.36 10.66 -0.43
CA CYS A 16 -7.70 10.21 0.00
C CYS A 16 -7.86 10.03 1.51
N GLY A 17 -6.79 10.21 2.30
CA GLY A 17 -6.80 10.08 3.77
C GLY A 17 -7.02 8.66 4.29
N VAL A 18 -7.08 7.65 3.41
CA VAL A 18 -7.32 6.27 3.82
C VAL A 18 -6.02 5.63 4.31
N GLU A 19 -6.07 5.13 5.54
CA GLU A 19 -5.00 4.37 6.16
C GLU A 19 -4.93 2.96 5.58
N SER A 20 -3.72 2.52 5.26
CA SER A 20 -3.44 1.16 4.78
C SER A 20 -2.35 0.52 5.63
N ILE A 21 -2.49 -0.78 5.90
CA ILE A 21 -1.50 -1.55 6.66
C ILE A 21 -0.82 -2.54 5.69
N PHE A 22 0.51 -2.53 5.70
CA PHE A 22 1.37 -3.43 4.95
C PHE A 22 2.19 -4.25 5.93
N SER A 23 2.16 -5.56 5.79
CA SER A 23 3.04 -6.46 6.54
C SER A 23 4.33 -6.70 5.79
N ASP A 24 5.43 -6.87 6.53
CA ASP A 24 6.77 -7.14 6.00
C ASP A 24 7.22 -6.13 4.92
N TYR A 25 6.89 -4.84 5.12
CA TYR A 25 7.28 -3.77 4.21
C TYR A 25 8.81 -3.70 4.09
N THR A 26 9.27 -3.54 2.86
CA THR A 26 10.68 -3.29 2.52
C THR A 26 10.76 -2.10 1.57
N PRO A 27 11.80 -1.25 1.64
CA PRO A 27 11.91 -0.07 0.79
C PRO A 27 11.87 -0.36 -0.73
N GLY A 28 12.22 -1.59 -1.15
CA GLY A 28 12.14 -1.99 -2.55
C GLY A 28 10.72 -2.24 -3.08
N ASN A 29 9.72 -2.35 -2.20
CA ASN A 29 8.33 -2.59 -2.58
C ASN A 29 7.48 -1.36 -2.28
N LEU A 30 7.13 -0.59 -3.32
CA LEU A 30 6.35 0.64 -3.14
C LEU A 30 4.90 0.32 -2.76
N PRO A 31 4.40 0.88 -1.64
CA PRO A 31 3.03 0.67 -1.24
C PRO A 31 2.10 1.55 -2.07
N ILE A 32 1.03 0.95 -2.58
CA ILE A 32 0.01 1.60 -3.41
C ILE A 32 -1.29 1.71 -2.60
N CYS A 33 -1.97 2.85 -2.72
CA CYS A 33 -3.26 3.05 -2.09
C CYS A 33 -4.31 2.10 -2.67
N ASN A 34 -5.00 1.35 -1.81
CA ASN A 34 -6.08 0.46 -2.26
C ASN A 34 -7.31 1.21 -2.83
N GLN A 35 -7.48 2.50 -2.50
CA GLN A 35 -8.65 3.29 -2.91
C GLN A 35 -8.37 4.11 -4.16
N CYS A 36 -7.37 5.00 -4.14
CA CYS A 36 -7.08 5.87 -5.28
C CYS A 36 -6.03 5.29 -6.25
N ARG A 37 -5.40 4.15 -5.92
CA ARG A 37 -4.27 3.56 -6.66
C ARG A 37 -3.05 4.49 -6.81
N GLY A 38 -3.00 5.57 -6.03
CA GLY A 38 -1.83 6.45 -5.94
C GLY A 38 -0.68 5.82 -5.16
N ARG A 39 0.53 6.27 -5.43
CA ARG A 39 1.72 5.91 -4.64
C ARG A 39 1.61 6.55 -3.26
N LEU A 40 1.80 5.76 -2.21
CA LEU A 40 1.72 6.25 -0.84
C LEU A 40 3.03 6.94 -0.41
N ILE A 41 4.15 6.56 -1.00
CA ILE A 41 5.46 7.22 -0.80
C ILE A 41 5.76 8.09 -2.01
N GLN A 42 5.83 9.40 -1.79
CA GLN A 42 6.04 10.43 -2.82
C GLN A 42 7.31 11.26 -2.52
N PRO A 43 7.85 12.04 -3.47
CA PRO A 43 9.05 12.84 -3.25
C PRO A 43 8.98 13.84 -2.10
N ASP A 44 7.78 14.29 -1.75
CA ASP A 44 7.45 15.22 -0.67
C ASP A 44 6.89 14.51 0.57
N PHE A 45 7.19 13.21 0.74
CA PHE A 45 6.66 12.41 1.86
C PHE A 45 7.03 12.99 3.23
N ASP A 46 8.22 13.55 3.37
CA ASP A 46 8.68 14.21 4.60
C ASP A 46 7.90 15.52 4.91
N GLN A 47 7.30 16.12 3.88
CA GLN A 47 6.49 17.33 4.01
C GLN A 47 5.04 16.99 4.36
N THR A 48 4.52 15.88 3.87
CA THR A 48 3.12 15.47 4.03
C THR A 48 2.86 14.61 5.27
N HIS A 49 3.81 13.77 5.67
CA HIS A 49 3.63 12.80 6.76
C HIS A 49 4.57 13.04 7.94
N ASN A 50 4.12 12.63 9.12
CA ASN A 50 4.94 12.38 10.29
C ASN A 50 5.17 10.87 10.43
N GLU A 51 6.39 10.50 10.78
CA GLU A 51 6.77 9.11 11.02
C GLU A 51 6.83 8.83 12.52
N TYR A 52 6.20 7.72 12.93
CA TYR A 52 6.15 7.25 14.30
C TYR A 52 6.58 5.79 14.35
N ARG A 53 7.37 5.43 15.35
CA ARG A 53 7.85 4.06 15.53
C ARG A 53 7.57 3.58 16.95
N CYS A 54 6.98 2.40 17.08
CA CYS A 54 6.87 1.75 18.37
C CYS A 54 8.19 1.08 18.75
N ASP A 55 8.74 1.40 19.91
CA ASP A 55 10.00 0.83 20.39
C ASP A 55 9.86 -0.63 20.85
N ASP A 56 8.65 -1.05 21.23
CA ASP A 56 8.41 -2.39 21.78
C ASP A 56 8.18 -3.46 20.70
N CYS A 57 7.46 -3.13 19.62
CA CYS A 57 7.17 -4.10 18.54
C CYS A 57 7.76 -3.72 17.17
N GLY A 58 8.37 -2.54 17.04
CA GLY A 58 8.95 -2.08 15.78
C GLY A 58 7.94 -1.63 14.72
N PHE A 59 6.65 -1.58 15.04
CA PHE A 59 5.60 -1.11 14.13
C PHE A 59 5.82 0.35 13.76
N VAL A 60 5.70 0.66 12.46
CA VAL A 60 5.87 2.01 11.93
C VAL A 60 4.52 2.57 11.48
N MET A 61 4.25 3.82 11.83
CA MET A 61 3.05 4.56 11.42
C MET A 61 3.49 5.84 10.73
N CYS A 62 3.04 6.04 9.50
CA CYS A 62 3.21 7.26 8.74
C CYS A 62 1.84 7.91 8.59
N LEU A 63 1.57 8.93 9.40
CA LEU A 63 0.29 9.64 9.40
C LEU A 63 0.46 11.02 8.77
N SER A 64 -0.60 11.55 8.17
CA SER A 64 -0.60 12.92 7.68
C SER A 64 -0.24 13.89 8.80
N LYS A 65 0.41 15.01 8.48
CA LYS A 65 0.70 16.07 9.47
C LYS A 65 -0.55 16.70 10.07
N ASP A 66 -1.67 16.61 9.36
CA ASP A 66 -2.97 17.09 9.84
C ASP A 66 -3.63 16.11 10.82
N THR A 67 -3.17 14.85 10.86
CA THR A 67 -3.73 13.82 11.72
C THR A 67 -3.26 14.01 13.17
N PRO A 68 -4.19 14.16 14.14
CA PRO A 68 -3.82 14.43 15.52
C PRO A 68 -3.13 13.22 16.15
N PHE A 69 -1.89 13.39 16.59
CA PHE A 69 -1.14 12.38 17.31
C PHE A 69 -0.63 12.91 18.64
N GLU A 70 -1.10 12.32 19.74
CA GLU A 70 -0.67 12.68 21.10
C GLU A 70 0.23 11.60 21.69
N LYS A 71 1.52 11.92 21.83
CA LYS A 71 2.49 11.02 22.44
C LYS A 71 2.06 10.62 23.85
N GLY A 72 2.00 9.31 24.12
CA GLY A 72 1.60 8.75 25.41
C GLY A 72 0.09 8.58 25.60
N LYS A 73 -0.75 8.98 24.64
CA LYS A 73 -2.18 8.65 24.61
C LYS A 73 -2.53 7.73 23.47
N THR A 74 -1.92 7.93 22.30
CA THR A 74 -2.11 7.04 21.16
C THR A 74 -1.36 5.73 21.43
N ALA A 75 -2.08 4.62 21.46
CA ALA A 75 -1.50 3.30 21.64
C ALA A 75 -1.13 2.67 20.29
N CYS A 76 0.01 1.99 20.26
CA CYS A 76 0.37 1.11 19.15
C CYS A 76 -0.58 -0.11 19.10
N ARG A 77 -0.59 -0.84 17.99
CA ARG A 77 -1.30 -2.11 17.83
C ARG A 77 -0.94 -3.15 18.90
N CYS A 78 0.28 -3.12 19.42
CA CYS A 78 0.72 -3.97 20.53
C CYS A 78 0.27 -3.47 21.91
N GLN A 79 -0.55 -2.42 21.98
CA GLN A 79 -1.02 -1.72 23.19
C GLN A 79 0.05 -0.92 23.92
N SER A 80 1.27 -0.83 23.39
CA SER A 80 2.31 0.03 23.95
C SER A 80 2.05 1.51 23.69
N LEU A 81 2.45 2.35 24.64
CA LEU A 81 2.50 3.81 24.52
C LEU A 81 3.93 4.33 24.23
N ASN A 82 4.91 3.42 24.15
CA ASN A 82 6.31 3.73 23.85
C ASN A 82 6.48 3.95 22.35
N ILE A 83 6.05 5.12 21.89
CA ILE A 83 6.13 5.54 20.50
C ILE A 83 7.11 6.71 20.38
N GLN A 84 8.15 6.50 19.57
CA GLN A 84 9.10 7.52 19.15
C GLN A 84 8.55 8.28 17.95
N VAL A 85 8.70 9.61 17.98
CA VAL A 85 8.42 10.49 16.84
C VAL A 85 9.72 10.70 16.07
N ILE A 86 9.70 10.45 14.77
CA ILE A 86 10.85 10.63 13.87
C ILE A 86 10.63 11.94 13.11
N ALA A 87 11.53 12.89 13.32
CA ALA A 87 11.35 14.27 12.88
C ALA A 87 11.43 14.47 11.35
N GLN A 88 12.18 13.62 10.66
CA GLN A 88 12.33 13.63 9.21
C GLN A 88 12.28 12.19 8.71
N SER A 89 11.30 11.90 7.86
CA SER A 89 11.15 10.58 7.29
C SER A 89 12.17 10.37 6.16
N THR A 90 12.79 9.20 6.12
CA THR A 90 13.75 8.80 5.07
C THR A 90 13.15 7.85 4.05
N PHE A 91 11.84 7.56 4.13
CA PHE A 91 11.14 6.55 3.31
C PHE A 91 11.34 6.76 1.80
N TYR A 92 11.22 8.00 1.31
CA TYR A 92 11.40 8.27 -0.12
C TYR A 92 12.84 8.00 -0.59
N GLU A 93 13.84 8.48 0.16
CA GLU A 93 15.24 8.26 -0.17
C GLU A 93 15.64 6.79 -0.05
N GLU A 94 15.08 6.07 0.93
CA GLU A 94 15.27 4.62 1.10
C GLU A 94 14.65 3.85 -0.06
N ALA A 95 13.43 4.18 -0.47
CA ALA A 95 12.77 3.55 -1.61
C ALA A 95 13.52 3.82 -2.92
N LYS A 96 14.02 5.04 -3.09
CA LYS A 96 14.85 5.43 -4.24
C LYS A 96 16.16 4.64 -4.28
N LYS A 97 16.86 4.52 -3.15
CA LYS A 97 18.10 3.75 -3.04
C LYS A 97 17.88 2.25 -3.28
N ALA A 98 16.71 1.73 -2.91
CA ALA A 98 16.32 0.34 -3.14
C ALA A 98 15.87 0.05 -4.59
N GLY A 99 15.83 1.06 -5.46
CA GLY A 99 15.40 0.91 -6.86
C GLY A 99 13.90 0.70 -7.02
N ALA A 100 13.10 1.05 -6.00
CA ALA A 100 11.67 0.76 -5.99
C ALA A 100 10.90 1.49 -7.12
N PHE A 101 11.41 2.65 -7.54
CA PHE A 101 10.85 3.43 -8.64
C PHE A 101 11.30 2.96 -10.04
N GLU A 102 12.29 2.07 -10.14
CA GLU A 102 12.78 1.55 -11.43
C GLU A 102 11.96 0.35 -11.94
N ALA A 103 11.10 -0.23 -11.09
CA ALA A 103 10.25 -1.36 -11.44
C ALA A 103 9.00 -1.00 -12.26
N ASP A 104 8.66 0.30 -12.36
CA ASP A 104 7.45 0.81 -13.02
C ASP A 104 7.45 0.63 -14.54
N ASP A 105 8.63 0.43 -15.16
CA ASP A 105 8.76 0.15 -16.59
C ASP A 105 8.39 -1.30 -16.97
N ARG A 106 8.01 -2.15 -16.00
CA ARG A 106 7.68 -3.57 -16.22
C ARG A 106 6.20 -3.90 -16.14
N ILE A 107 5.33 -2.94 -15.79
CA ILE A 107 3.89 -3.16 -15.81
C ILE A 107 3.41 -2.73 -17.19
N ASP A 108 3.40 -3.68 -18.13
CA ASP A 108 2.67 -3.48 -19.37
C ASP A 108 1.19 -3.26 -19.00
N PRO A 109 0.53 -2.16 -19.40
CA PRO A 109 -0.91 -2.00 -19.20
C PRO A 109 -1.76 -3.12 -19.81
N ASN A 110 -1.20 -4.00 -20.66
CA ASN A 110 -1.83 -5.25 -21.08
C ASN A 110 -1.70 -6.42 -20.09
N GLU A 111 -0.77 -6.39 -19.12
CA GLU A 111 -0.57 -7.47 -18.14
C GLU A 111 -1.42 -7.30 -16.86
N ASP A 112 -2.04 -6.13 -16.64
CA ASP A 112 -2.89 -5.86 -15.48
C ASP A 112 -4.29 -6.50 -15.56
N TRP A 113 -4.53 -7.33 -16.59
CA TRP A 113 -5.78 -8.03 -16.81
C TRP A 113 -5.49 -9.52 -16.85
N CYS A 114 -5.32 -10.13 -15.67
CA CYS A 114 -5.71 -11.52 -15.47
C CYS A 114 -7.24 -11.66 -15.65
N ARG A 115 -7.76 -11.29 -16.83
CA ARG A 115 -8.88 -12.00 -17.40
C ARG A 115 -8.29 -13.33 -17.84
N SER A 116 -8.87 -14.43 -17.38
CA SER A 116 -8.62 -15.75 -17.96
C SER A 116 -8.53 -15.59 -19.48
N ASP A 117 -7.51 -16.15 -20.11
CA ASP A 117 -7.32 -16.06 -21.55
C ASP A 117 -8.62 -16.46 -22.27
N LEU A 118 -9.39 -15.47 -22.70
CA LEU A 118 -10.65 -15.66 -23.43
C LEU A 118 -10.39 -15.96 -24.90
N SER A 119 -9.13 -16.12 -25.33
CA SER A 119 -8.79 -16.52 -26.70
C SER A 119 -9.46 -17.82 -27.14
N SER A 120 -9.89 -18.64 -26.18
CA SER A 120 -10.58 -19.91 -26.40
C SER A 120 -12.11 -19.83 -26.24
N VAL A 121 -12.66 -18.67 -25.87
CA VAL A 121 -14.10 -18.48 -25.67
C VAL A 121 -14.61 -17.59 -26.80
N GLU A 122 -15.19 -18.21 -27.83
CA GLU A 122 -15.95 -17.44 -28.81
C GLU A 122 -17.12 -16.75 -28.09
N PRO A 123 -17.30 -15.42 -28.25
CA PRO A 123 -18.45 -14.75 -27.68
C PRO A 123 -19.71 -15.38 -28.29
N PRO A 124 -20.74 -15.70 -27.48
CA PRO A 124 -21.98 -16.22 -28.03
C PRO A 124 -22.61 -15.21 -28.98
N ASP A 125 -23.16 -15.69 -30.09
CA ASP A 125 -23.83 -14.86 -31.10
C ASP A 125 -25.04 -14.10 -30.51
N ASP A 126 -25.65 -14.65 -29.45
CA ASP A 126 -26.69 -14.00 -28.65
C ASP A 126 -26.42 -14.18 -27.14
N TYR A 127 -26.21 -13.06 -26.44
CA TYR A 127 -25.98 -13.03 -24.99
C TYR A 127 -27.19 -13.52 -24.17
N ASN A 128 -28.39 -13.55 -24.75
CA ASN A 128 -29.58 -14.05 -24.08
C ASN A 128 -29.54 -15.58 -23.89
N GLU A 129 -28.84 -16.32 -24.75
CA GLU A 129 -28.70 -17.79 -24.66
C GLU A 129 -27.95 -18.26 -23.40
N ILE A 130 -27.16 -17.37 -22.79
CA ILE A 130 -26.44 -17.64 -21.52
C ILE A 130 -27.44 -17.77 -20.36
N PHE A 131 -28.53 -17.00 -20.39
CA PHE A 131 -29.55 -16.97 -19.35
C PHE A 131 -30.67 -17.99 -19.58
N ASP A 132 -30.85 -18.42 -20.82
CA ASP A 132 -31.85 -19.42 -21.21
C ASP A 132 -31.34 -20.87 -21.10
N ARG A 133 -30.03 -21.06 -20.84
CA ARG A 133 -29.45 -22.38 -20.57
C ARG A 133 -29.83 -22.85 -19.17
N ASP A 134 -30.78 -23.78 -19.09
CA ASP A 134 -31.16 -24.42 -17.84
C ASP A 134 -29.96 -25.25 -17.30
N PRO A 135 -29.47 -25.02 -16.07
CA PRO A 135 -28.29 -25.72 -15.53
C PRO A 135 -28.48 -27.25 -15.38
N SER A 136 -29.67 -27.79 -15.66
CA SER A 136 -29.96 -29.22 -15.68
C SER A 136 -29.74 -29.92 -17.02
N ASP A 137 -29.47 -29.19 -18.11
CA ASP A 137 -29.17 -29.79 -19.42
C ASP A 137 -27.68 -30.19 -19.49
N ASN A 138 -27.35 -31.32 -18.86
CA ASN A 138 -26.08 -32.02 -18.99
C ASN A 138 -26.32 -33.53 -19.12
#